data_AF-A0A9D2IQS7-F1
#
_entry.id   AF-A0A9D2IQS7-F1
#
_cell.length_a   1.000
_cell.length_b   1.000
_cell.length_c   1.000
_cell.angle_alpha   90.00
_cell.angle_beta   90.00
_cell.angle_gamma   90.00
#
_symmetry.space_group_name_H-M   'P 1'
#
loop_
_entity.id
_entity.type
_entity.pdbx_description
1 polymer ?
#
loop_
_entity_poly.entity_id
_entity_poly.type
_entity_poly.pdbx_seq_one_letter_code
_entity_poly.pdbx_strand_id
1 'polypeptide(L)' 'MLRPTDIEQIKGENSRYAVVIAVAKRARQIADEAEEKNIIITEKPVSLAINDFRSGEYKILPVEEEED' A
#
# COMPACT_ATOMS: atom_id res chain seq x y z
N MET A 1 11.31 -2.15 -12.21
CA MET A 1 11.33 -3.06 -11.05
C MET A 1 11.27 -2.18 -9.81
N LEU A 2 10.45 -2.51 -8.81
CA LEU A 2 10.41 -1.72 -7.57
C LEU A 2 11.74 -1.87 -6.84
N ARG A 3 12.25 -0.77 -6.25
CA ARG A 3 13.53 -0.80 -5.56
C ARG A 3 13.31 -1.10 -4.09
N PRO A 4 14.20 -1.88 -3.45
CA PRO A 4 14.12 -2.15 -2.02
C PRO A 4 14.07 -0.87 -1.15
N THR A 5 14.70 0.21 -1.62
CA THR A 5 14.72 1.53 -0.95
C THR A 5 13.35 2.19 -0.87
N ASP A 6 12.43 1.89 -1.78
CA ASP A 6 11.10 2.52 -1.79
C ASP A 6 10.29 2.08 -0.56
N ILE A 7 10.53 0.85 -0.07
CA ILE A 7 9.90 0.31 1.16
C ILE A 7 10.53 0.94 2.41
N GLU A 8 11.85 1.15 2.43
CA GLU A 8 12.57 1.76 3.56
C GLU A 8 12.08 3.18 3.85
N GLN A 9 11.73 3.95 2.80
CA GLN A 9 11.19 5.30 2.95
C GLN A 9 9.78 5.34 3.57
N ILE A 10 8.97 4.30 3.34
CA ILE A 10 7.61 4.19 3.88
C ILE A 10 7.60 3.62 5.29
N LYS A 11 8.60 2.80 5.61
CA LYS A 11 8.65 2.00 6.83
C LYS A 11 8.43 2.81 8.11
N GLY A 12 9.15 3.92 8.26
CA GLY A 12 9.15 4.67 9.53
C GLY A 12 9.45 3.73 10.71
N GLU A 13 8.57 3.75 11.72
CA GLU A 13 8.67 2.88 12.91
C GLU A 13 8.09 1.47 12.71
N ASN A 14 7.41 1.21 11.60
CA ASN A 14 6.76 -0.08 11.34
C ASN A 14 7.78 -1.18 10.99
N SER A 15 7.37 -2.44 11.15
CA SER A 15 8.16 -3.56 10.63
C SER A 15 8.15 -3.58 9.10
N ARG A 16 9.23 -4.05 8.47
CA ARG A 16 9.28 -4.21 7.00
C ARG A 16 8.15 -5.09 6.47
N TYR A 17 7.78 -6.11 7.24
CA TYR A 17 6.69 -7.02 6.88
C TYR A 17 5.33 -6.30 6.92
N ALA A 18 5.08 -5.46 7.93
CA ALA A 18 3.86 -4.67 8.01
C ALA A 18 3.69 -3.75 6.80
N VAL A 19 4.78 -3.11 6.36
CA VAL A 19 4.78 -2.26 5.15
C VAL A 19 4.47 -3.04 3.90
N VAL A 20 5.11 -4.21 3.71
CA VAL A 20 4.86 -5.07 2.55
C VAL A 20 3.40 -5.51 2.51
N ILE A 21 2.85 -5.91 3.65
CA ILE A 21 1.45 -6.31 3.76
C ILE A 21 0.52 -5.14 3.46
N ALA A 22 0.77 -3.95 4.01
CA ALA A 22 -0.03 -2.75 3.77
C ALA A 22 -0.02 -2.34 2.29
N VAL A 23 1.16 -2.31 1.66
CA VAL A 23 1.32 -2.03 0.21
C VAL A 23 0.57 -3.06 -0.63
N ALA A 24 0.67 -4.35 -0.29
CA ALA A 24 -0.03 -5.40 -1.02
C ALA A 24 -1.56 -5.28 -0.89
N LYS A 25 -2.07 -4.97 0.31
CA LYS A 25 -3.49 -4.72 0.56
C LYS A 25 -4.00 -3.55 -0.28
N ARG A 26 -3.30 -2.40 -0.23
CA ARG A 26 -3.68 -1.21 -0.98
C ARG A 26 -3.61 -1.43 -2.49
N ALA A 27 -2.60 -2.14 -2.99
CA ALA A 27 -2.48 -2.47 -4.41
C ALA A 27 -3.65 -3.32 -4.93
N ARG A 28 -4.18 -4.25 -4.12
CA ARG A 28 -5.38 -5.02 -4.48
C ARG A 28 -6.60 -4.11 -4.57
N GLN A 29 -6.83 -3.25 -3.56
CA GLN A 29 -7.94 -2.29 -3.59
C GLN A 29 -7.90 -1.42 -4.86
N ILE A 30 -6.73 -0.91 -5.25
CA ILE A 30 -6.58 -0.12 -6.48
C ILE A 30 -6.96 -0.92 -7.73
N ALA A 31 -6.55 -2.19 -7.80
CA ALA A 31 -6.89 -3.06 -8.93
C ALA A 31 -8.39 -3.36 -8.97
N ASP A 32 -8.97 -3.74 -7.83
CA ASP A 32 -10.39 -4.08 -7.69
C ASP A 32 -11.27 -2.86 -8.03
N GLU A 33 -10.93 -1.67 -7.50
CA GLU A 33 -11.65 -0.43 -7.81
C GLU A 33 -11.57 -0.05 -9.30
N ALA A 34 -10.41 -0.27 -9.94
CA ALA A 34 -10.24 0.01 -11.35
C ALA A 34 -11.07 -0.95 -12.22
N GLU A 35 -11.12 -2.23 -11.85
CA GLU A 35 -11.94 -3.24 -12.52
C GLU A 35 -13.44 -2.92 -12.37
N GLU A 36 -13.92 -2.67 -11.15
CA GLU A 36 -15.32 -2.33 -10.88
C GLU A 36 -15.78 -1.09 -11.65
N LYS A 37 -14.92 -0.06 -11.70
CA LYS A 37 -15.23 1.21 -12.39
C LYS A 37 -14.91 1.18 -13.88
N ASN A 38 -14.43 0.06 -14.42
CA ASN A 38 -13.96 -0.08 -15.82
C ASN A 38 -12.93 1.00 -16.20
N ILE A 39 -12.05 1.37 -15.27
CA ILE A 39 -10.97 2.33 -15.47
C ILE A 39 -9.73 1.60 -15.97
N ILE A 40 -9.20 2.04 -17.11
CA ILE A 40 -7.92 1.52 -17.61
C ILE A 40 -6.79 2.20 -16.83
N ILE A 41 -6.09 1.43 -16.01
CA ILE A 41 -4.88 1.87 -15.31
C ILE A 41 -3.63 1.46 -16.09
N THR A 42 -2.76 2.43 -16.37
CA THR A 42 -1.49 2.23 -17.11
C THR A 42 -0.33 1.90 -16.17
N GLU A 43 -0.38 2.43 -14.95
CA GLU A 43 0.58 2.18 -13.89
C GLU A 43 0.25 0.89 -13.15
N LYS A 44 1.30 0.22 -12.65
CA LYS A 44 1.13 -0.97 -11.84
C LYS A 44 0.45 -0.59 -10.51
N PRO A 45 -0.59 -1.32 -10.05
CA PRO A 45 -1.26 -1.04 -8.78
C PRO A 45 -0.31 -0.94 -7.59
N VAL A 46 0.74 -1.75 -7.56
CA VAL A 46 1.76 -1.72 -6.51
C VAL A 46 2.57 -0.42 -6.51
N SER A 47 2.83 0.16 -7.70
CA SER A 47 3.53 1.45 -7.81
C SER A 47 2.65 2.61 -7.35
N LEU A 48 1.35 2.55 -7.68
CA LEU A 48 0.36 3.51 -7.17
C LEU A 48 0.24 3.42 -5.65
N ALA A 49 0.10 2.21 -5.10
CA ALA A 49 0.05 2.00 -3.64
C ALA A 49 1.30 2.55 -2.92
N ILE A 50 2.49 2.35 -3.47
CA ILE A 50 3.72 2.93 -2.89
C ILE A 50 3.67 4.47 -2.89
N ASN A 51 3.16 5.09 -3.95
CA ASN A 51 3.01 6.53 -4.02
C ASN A 51 1.98 7.03 -2.99
N ASP A 52 0.85 6.37 -2.84
CA ASP A 52 -0.19 6.65 -1.83
C ASP A 52 0.39 6.68 -0.40
N PHE A 53 1.29 5.75 -0.07
CA PHE A 53 1.98 5.76 1.23
C PHE A 53 3.07 6.83 1.32
N ARG A 54 3.77 7.13 0.22
CA ARG A 54 4.83 8.17 0.19
C ARG A 54 4.27 9.59 0.25
N SER A 55 3.09 9.84 -0.33
CA SER A 55 2.40 11.13 -0.25
C SER A 55 1.75 11.35 1.13
N GLY A 56 1.60 10.28 1.92
CA GLY A 56 0.94 10.32 3.23
C GLY A 56 -0.58 10.28 3.14
N GLU A 57 -1.15 10.02 1.95
CA GLU A 57 -2.58 9.78 1.75
C GLU A 57 -3.05 8.53 2.50
N TYR A 58 -2.16 7.54 2.63
CA TYR A 58 -2.42 6.32 3.37
C TYR A 58 -1.39 6.11 4.48
N LYS A 59 -1.87 5.58 5.61
CA LYS A 59 -1.05 5.27 6.79
C LYS A 59 -1.30 3.84 7.25
N ILE A 60 -0.25 3.23 7.76
CA ILE A 60 -0.32 1.91 8.39
C ILE A 60 -0.73 2.14 9.83
N LEU A 61 -1.86 1.58 10.24
CA LEU A 61 -2.33 1.62 11.61
C LEU A 61 -2.07 0.26 12.27
N PRO A 62 -1.64 0.23 13.54
CA PRO A 62 -1.66 -1.00 14.32
C PRO A 62 -3.10 -1.50 14.44
N VAL A 63 -3.26 -2.82 14.43
CA VAL A 63 -4.55 -3.42 14.78
C VAL A 63 -4.66 -3.29 16.29
N GLU A 64 -5.60 -2.48 16.78
CA GLU A 64 -5.98 -2.53 18.18
C GLU A 64 -6.64 -3.88 18.39
N GLU A 65 -6.12 -4.69 19.32
CA GLU A 65 -6.78 -5.93 19.71
C GLU A 65 -8.11 -5.52 20.34
N GLU A 66 -9.22 -5.77 19.64
CA GLU A 66 -10.54 -5.74 20.27
C GLU A 66 -10.52 -6.85 21.34
N GLU A 67 -10.48 -6.47 22.62
CA GLU A 67 -10.70 -7.42 23.72
C GLU A 67 -12.14 -7.93 23.60
N ASP A 68 -12.31 -9.16 23.12
CA ASP A 68 -13.57 -9.93 23.16
C ASP A 68 -14.03 -10.22 24.60
#